data_AF-A0A183VG72-F1
#
_entry.id   AF-A0A183VG72-F1
#
_cell.length_a   1.000
_cell.length_b   1.000
_cell.length_c   1.000
_cell.angle_alpha   90.00
_cell.angle_beta   90.00
_cell.angle_gamma   90.00
#
_symmetry.space_group_name_H-M   'P 1'
#
loop_
_entity.id
_entity.type
_entity.pdbx_description
1 polymer ?
#
loop_
_entity_poly.entity_id
_entity_poly.type
_entity_poly.pdbx_seq_one_letter_code
_entity_poly.pdbx_strand_id
1 'polypeptide(L)'
;MNFSTLFAMIMIIFFDGCTTMSESTPFWTTAELINVEWKKGCLTTAYCSSPQFRLTASNYVSTESNSISWTVTEDIVQEQSRPFISYWIEGTPSDLSVACEVIGSDPKYGFQRTCDYTPAVGIFRDNVQPNTSYISGKIRMSPESPNIDRGKMIVELRGKCFNATITVQKHIERCPWCTDITTTPPMLTTPKLEKARKATAKFVFDERFELACVAILATICVLSAAAFTWLLVAYLRQRSNVESRESEKTYLANLMKVDSPFGRTNRTE
;
A
#
# COMPACT_ATOMS: atom_id res chain seq x y z
N MET A 1 -6.43 38.86 10.19
CA MET A 1 -5.74 37.56 10.34
C MET A 1 -4.44 37.66 9.55
N ASN A 2 -3.29 37.58 10.23
CA ASN A 2 -2.00 37.87 9.59
C ASN A 2 -1.59 36.71 8.67
N PHE A 3 -0.94 36.99 7.56
CA PHE A 3 -0.46 35.97 6.62
C PHE A 3 0.41 34.91 7.32
N SER A 4 1.22 35.33 8.30
CA SER A 4 2.01 34.46 9.16
C SER A 4 1.16 33.48 9.99
N THR A 5 0.00 33.91 10.50
CA THR A 5 -0.91 33.03 11.26
C THR A 5 -1.66 32.04 10.37
N LEU A 6 -1.98 32.43 9.13
CA LEU A 6 -2.60 31.54 8.15
C LEU A 6 -1.59 30.47 7.67
N PHE A 7 -0.35 30.87 7.43
CA PHE A 7 0.73 29.96 7.05
C PHE A 7 1.06 28.95 8.16
N ALA A 8 1.14 29.42 9.42
CA ALA A 8 1.33 28.54 10.57
C ALA A 8 0.18 27.54 10.72
N MET A 9 -1.07 27.96 10.54
CA MET A 9 -2.24 27.07 10.58
C MET A 9 -2.21 26.02 9.46
N ILE A 10 -1.83 26.41 8.24
CA ILE A 10 -1.70 25.47 7.11
C ILE A 10 -0.59 24.45 7.39
N MET A 11 0.57 24.88 7.90
CA MET A 11 1.66 23.97 8.24
C MET A 11 1.30 23.00 9.37
N ILE A 12 0.52 23.45 10.38
CA ILE A 12 0.02 22.58 11.46
C ILE A 12 -0.96 21.54 10.90
N ILE A 13 -1.88 21.94 10.00
CA ILE A 13 -2.83 21.01 9.36
C ILE A 13 -2.11 19.98 8.47
N PHE A 14 -1.03 20.37 7.78
CA PHE A 14 -0.20 19.44 7.00
C PHE A 14 0.65 18.51 7.88
N PHE A 15 1.09 18.95 9.06
CA PHE A 15 1.84 18.12 10.02
C PHE A 15 0.93 17.14 10.79
N ASP A 16 -0.27 17.55 11.19
CA ASP A 16 -1.25 16.67 11.85
C ASP A 16 -1.90 15.67 10.88
N GLY A 17 -2.02 16.02 9.59
CA GLY A 17 -2.58 15.13 8.56
C GLY A 17 -1.67 13.94 8.18
N CYS A 18 -0.41 13.92 8.61
CA CYS A 18 0.57 12.93 8.17
C CYS A 18 0.87 11.82 9.22
N THR A 19 0.36 11.94 10.46
CA THR A 19 0.73 11.03 11.56
C THR A 19 -0.20 9.84 11.78
N THR A 20 -1.29 9.69 11.02
CA THR A 20 -2.09 8.45 11.05
C THR A 20 -1.59 7.43 10.02
N MET A 21 -0.29 7.09 10.06
CA MET A 21 0.16 5.84 9.45
C MET A 21 -0.09 4.73 10.46
N SER A 22 -1.04 3.85 10.16
CA SER A 22 -1.27 2.61 10.91
C SER A 22 0.05 1.83 10.99
N GLU A 23 0.62 1.72 12.18
CA GLU A 23 1.82 0.92 12.42
C GLU A 23 1.49 -0.55 12.17
N SER A 24 1.90 -1.09 11.01
CA SER A 24 1.67 -2.50 10.70
C SER A 24 2.66 -3.37 11.47
N THR A 25 2.16 -4.20 12.38
CA THR A 25 2.99 -5.19 13.07
C THR A 25 3.12 -6.45 12.21
N PRO A 26 4.34 -7.01 12.04
CA PRO A 26 4.52 -8.22 11.28
C PRO A 26 3.80 -9.40 11.94
N PHE A 27 3.32 -10.35 11.13
CA PHE A 27 2.53 -11.48 11.61
C PHE A 27 2.74 -12.74 10.78
N TRP A 28 2.39 -13.89 11.36
CA TRP A 28 2.47 -15.19 10.69
C TRP A 28 1.08 -15.73 10.35
N THR A 29 0.99 -16.52 9.29
CA THR A 29 -0.21 -17.29 8.95
C THR A 29 0.12 -18.73 8.62
N THR A 30 -0.78 -19.63 9.01
CA THR A 30 -0.77 -21.05 8.61
C THR A 30 -1.98 -21.30 7.73
N ALA A 31 -1.80 -21.92 6.57
CA ALA A 31 -2.90 -22.44 5.75
C ALA A 31 -2.77 -23.95 5.55
N GLU A 32 -3.84 -24.69 5.78
CA GLU A 32 -3.89 -26.15 5.60
C GLU A 32 -4.97 -26.53 4.59
N LEU A 33 -4.58 -27.35 3.62
CA LEU A 33 -5.50 -27.90 2.62
C LEU A 33 -6.29 -29.05 3.24
N ILE A 34 -7.59 -28.88 3.40
CA ILE A 34 -8.47 -29.87 4.04
C ILE A 34 -9.05 -30.84 3.03
N ASN A 35 -9.48 -30.33 1.87
CA ASN A 35 -10.09 -31.16 0.83
C ASN A 35 -9.95 -30.51 -0.55
N VAL A 36 -9.83 -31.35 -1.58
CA VAL A 36 -9.96 -30.96 -3.00
C VAL A 36 -10.93 -31.93 -3.67
N GLU A 37 -12.13 -31.42 -3.97
CA GLU A 37 -13.15 -32.19 -4.67
C GLU A 37 -13.11 -31.88 -6.16
N TRP A 38 -12.74 -32.88 -6.95
CA TRP A 38 -12.70 -32.77 -8.40
C TRP A 38 -14.08 -33.03 -9.01
N LYS A 39 -14.49 -32.15 -9.93
CA LYS A 39 -15.73 -32.34 -10.68
C LYS A 39 -15.52 -33.46 -11.72
N LYS A 40 -16.57 -34.24 -11.98
CA LYS A 40 -16.49 -35.37 -12.92
C LYS A 40 -16.08 -34.87 -14.31
N GLY A 41 -15.11 -35.57 -14.91
CA GLY A 41 -14.63 -35.28 -16.26
C GLY A 41 -13.79 -34.02 -16.38
N CYS A 42 -13.11 -33.58 -15.31
CA CYS A 42 -12.22 -32.41 -15.31
C CYS A 42 -10.72 -32.75 -15.20
N LEU A 43 -10.36 -33.80 -14.47
CA LEU A 43 -8.97 -34.26 -14.36
C LEU A 43 -8.47 -34.97 -15.62
N THR A 44 -9.38 -35.44 -16.46
CA THR A 44 -9.10 -36.25 -17.65
C THR A 44 -9.32 -35.51 -18.97
N THR A 45 -9.72 -34.24 -18.92
CA THR A 45 -10.13 -33.48 -20.10
C THR A 45 -9.07 -32.47 -20.52
N ALA A 46 -8.33 -32.90 -21.54
CA ALA A 46 -7.74 -32.09 -22.59
C ALA A 46 -6.80 -30.95 -22.14
N TYR A 47 -5.51 -31.15 -22.41
CA TYR A 47 -4.48 -30.11 -22.47
C TYR A 47 -3.76 -29.70 -21.18
N CYS A 48 -3.83 -30.48 -20.10
CA CYS A 48 -3.02 -30.23 -18.90
C CYS A 48 -2.19 -31.47 -18.53
N SER A 49 -0.95 -31.57 -19.00
CA SER A 49 -0.04 -32.65 -18.59
C SER A 49 0.65 -32.31 -17.28
N SER A 50 0.91 -33.34 -16.46
CA SER A 50 1.57 -33.23 -15.15
C SER A 50 0.99 -32.13 -14.24
N PRO A 51 -0.32 -32.17 -13.92
CA PRO A 51 -0.97 -31.11 -13.16
C PRO A 51 -0.43 -31.00 -11.73
N GLN A 52 -0.27 -29.76 -11.29
CA GLN A 52 0.09 -29.35 -9.94
C GLN A 52 -0.99 -28.42 -9.37
N PHE A 53 -1.41 -28.68 -8.14
CA PHE A 53 -2.31 -27.82 -7.39
C PHE A 53 -1.49 -26.79 -6.61
N ARG A 54 -1.67 -25.51 -6.89
CA ARG A 54 -0.97 -24.40 -6.23
C ARG A 54 -1.95 -23.62 -5.35
N LEU A 55 -1.60 -23.42 -4.09
CA LEU A 55 -2.24 -22.46 -3.19
C LEU A 55 -1.37 -21.21 -3.10
N THR A 56 -1.96 -20.04 -3.33
CA THR A 56 -1.29 -18.75 -3.25
C THR A 56 -2.00 -17.88 -2.21
N ALA A 57 -1.24 -17.35 -1.26
CA ALA A 57 -1.68 -16.28 -0.38
C ALA A 57 -1.04 -14.96 -0.84
N SER A 58 -1.83 -13.90 -0.89
CA SER A 58 -1.38 -12.58 -1.35
C SER A 58 -1.84 -11.48 -0.42
N ASN A 59 -0.97 -10.50 -0.21
CA ASN A 59 -1.27 -9.28 0.51
C ASN A 59 -1.57 -8.16 -0.49
N TYR A 60 -2.76 -7.56 -0.40
CA TYR A 60 -3.15 -6.49 -1.33
C TYR A 60 -2.39 -5.18 -1.09
N VAL A 61 -1.94 -4.92 0.14
CA VAL A 61 -1.24 -3.68 0.51
C VAL A 61 0.21 -3.72 0.04
N SER A 62 0.95 -4.78 0.38
CA SER A 62 2.37 -4.89 0.02
C SER A 62 2.62 -5.49 -1.37
N THR A 63 1.57 -6.01 -2.03
CA THR A 63 1.65 -6.79 -3.28
C THR A 63 2.50 -8.07 -3.19
N GLU A 64 2.92 -8.45 -1.98
CA GLU A 64 3.64 -9.70 -1.73
C GLU A 64 2.72 -10.90 -1.96
N SER A 65 3.24 -11.95 -2.60
CA SER A 65 2.53 -13.22 -2.77
C SER A 65 3.45 -14.40 -2.47
N ASN A 66 2.93 -15.34 -1.71
CA ASN A 66 3.62 -16.57 -1.29
C ASN A 66 2.78 -17.76 -1.75
N SER A 67 3.43 -18.82 -2.24
CA SER A 67 2.71 -19.99 -2.76
C SER A 67 3.35 -21.32 -2.40
N ILE A 68 2.54 -22.36 -2.39
CA ILE A 68 2.93 -23.77 -2.23
C ILE A 68 2.24 -24.60 -3.31
N SER A 69 2.92 -25.62 -3.81
CA SER A 69 2.39 -26.49 -4.86
C SER A 69 2.50 -27.96 -4.46
N TRP A 70 1.49 -28.74 -4.84
CA TRP A 70 1.42 -30.20 -4.68
C TRP A 70 1.15 -30.86 -6.02
N THR A 71 1.62 -32.09 -6.20
CA THR A 71 1.25 -32.86 -7.40
C THR A 71 -0.20 -33.32 -7.29
N VAL A 72 -0.96 -33.25 -8.38
CA VAL A 72 -2.34 -33.72 -8.38
C VAL A 72 -2.37 -35.24 -8.44
N THR A 73 -2.66 -35.86 -7.30
CA THR A 73 -2.94 -37.30 -7.13
C THR A 73 -4.40 -37.50 -6.72
N GLU A 74 -4.89 -38.75 -6.64
CA GLU A 74 -6.25 -39.00 -6.11
C GLU A 74 -6.37 -38.56 -4.64
N ASP A 75 -5.28 -38.66 -3.86
CA ASP A 75 -5.24 -38.36 -2.42
C ASP A 75 -4.23 -37.25 -2.05
N ILE A 76 -4.33 -36.07 -2.68
CA ILE A 76 -3.44 -34.91 -2.44
C ILE A 76 -3.34 -34.56 -0.95
N VAL A 77 -4.46 -34.66 -0.23
CA VAL A 77 -4.55 -34.24 1.17
C VAL A 77 -3.84 -35.21 2.11
N GLN A 78 -4.03 -36.52 1.95
CA GLN A 78 -3.49 -37.49 2.91
C GLN A 78 -1.97 -37.69 2.75
N GLU A 79 -1.46 -37.64 1.52
CA GLU A 79 -0.05 -37.97 1.26
C GLU A 79 0.88 -36.74 1.25
N GLN A 80 0.36 -35.56 0.89
CA GLN A 80 1.20 -34.40 0.56
C GLN A 80 0.81 -33.09 1.24
N SER A 81 -0.37 -32.98 1.87
CA SER A 81 -0.74 -31.72 2.53
C SER A 81 0.19 -31.45 3.72
N ARG A 82 0.98 -30.39 3.58
CA ARG A 82 1.80 -29.83 4.65
C ARG A 82 1.25 -28.43 4.93
N PRO A 83 1.28 -27.97 6.19
CA PRO A 83 0.86 -26.62 6.52
C PRO A 83 1.71 -25.62 5.73
N PHE A 84 1.05 -24.73 5.03
CA PHE A 84 1.66 -23.62 4.32
C PHE A 84 1.84 -22.45 5.28
N ILE A 85 3.10 -22.20 5.63
CA ILE A 85 3.48 -21.18 6.60
C ILE A 85 4.00 -19.96 5.85
N SER A 86 3.44 -18.79 6.14
CA SER A 86 3.88 -17.52 5.58
C SER A 86 4.05 -16.45 6.65
N TYR A 87 4.98 -15.53 6.39
CA TYR A 87 5.32 -14.40 7.24
C TYR A 87 5.12 -13.11 6.47
N TRP A 88 4.48 -12.13 7.08
CA TRP A 88 4.10 -10.87 6.45
C TRP A 88 4.68 -9.72 7.27
N ILE A 89 5.39 -8.81 6.59
CA ILE A 89 6.06 -7.67 7.23
C ILE A 89 5.14 -6.44 7.27
N GLU A 90 4.27 -6.32 6.26
CA GLU A 90 3.42 -5.15 6.01
C GLU A 90 1.94 -5.52 5.93
N GLY A 91 1.08 -4.53 6.13
CA GLY A 91 -0.36 -4.70 6.12
C GLY A 91 -0.91 -5.38 7.37
N THR A 92 -2.20 -5.71 7.32
CA THR A 92 -2.92 -6.40 8.39
C THR A 92 -3.41 -7.78 7.91
N PRO A 93 -3.75 -8.71 8.81
CA PRO A 93 -4.35 -9.98 8.40
C PRO A 93 -5.59 -9.81 7.52
N SER A 94 -6.37 -8.75 7.70
CA SER A 94 -7.58 -8.48 6.92
C SER A 94 -7.31 -8.14 5.44
N ASP A 95 -6.07 -7.79 5.11
CA ASP A 95 -5.62 -7.47 3.75
C ASP A 95 -5.17 -8.71 2.96
N LEU A 96 -5.16 -9.89 3.61
CA LEU A 96 -4.78 -11.14 2.98
C LEU A 96 -5.91 -11.76 2.19
N SER A 97 -5.53 -12.31 1.04
CA SER A 97 -6.39 -13.11 0.18
C SER A 97 -5.72 -14.42 -0.21
N VAL A 98 -6.54 -15.39 -0.60
CA VAL A 98 -6.12 -16.73 -1.03
C VAL A 98 -6.76 -17.09 -2.36
N ALA A 99 -6.00 -17.77 -3.21
CA ALA A 99 -6.46 -18.34 -4.46
C ALA A 99 -5.80 -19.70 -4.69
N CYS A 100 -6.49 -20.58 -5.40
CA CYS A 100 -5.95 -21.86 -5.86
C CYS A 100 -5.88 -21.89 -7.38
N GLU A 101 -4.86 -22.56 -7.89
CA GLU A 101 -4.65 -22.77 -9.32
C GLU A 101 -4.26 -24.22 -9.59
N VAL A 102 -4.69 -24.75 -10.73
CA VAL A 102 -4.18 -26.00 -11.29
C VAL A 102 -3.30 -25.63 -12.46
N ILE A 103 -2.03 -26.01 -12.39
CA ILE A 103 -1.02 -25.62 -13.37
C ILE A 103 -0.44 -26.89 -13.95
N GLY A 104 -0.27 -26.92 -15.26
CA GLY A 104 0.40 -28.04 -15.93
C GLY A 104 1.06 -27.56 -17.20
N SER A 105 1.57 -28.51 -17.97
CA SER A 105 2.16 -28.23 -19.27
C SER A 105 1.17 -28.46 -20.40
N ASP A 106 1.27 -27.65 -21.46
CA ASP A 106 0.59 -27.93 -22.70
C ASP A 106 1.16 -29.23 -23.30
N PRO A 107 0.35 -30.27 -23.59
CA PRO A 107 0.87 -31.53 -24.09
C PRO A 107 1.43 -31.44 -25.51
N LYS A 108 1.07 -30.41 -26.28
CA LYS A 108 1.55 -30.21 -27.65
C LYS A 108 2.84 -29.39 -27.69
N TYR A 109 2.93 -28.36 -26.84
CA TYR A 109 4.03 -27.39 -26.89
C TYR A 109 4.95 -27.40 -25.67
N GLY A 110 4.59 -28.10 -24.58
CA GLY A 110 5.41 -28.28 -23.38
C GLY A 110 5.49 -27.08 -22.42
N PHE A 111 5.00 -25.90 -22.81
CA PHE A 111 5.03 -24.72 -21.94
C PHE A 111 4.03 -24.82 -20.77
N GLN A 112 4.37 -24.22 -19.64
CA GLN A 112 3.53 -24.18 -18.46
C GLN A 112 2.35 -23.22 -18.63
N ARG A 113 1.16 -23.62 -18.17
CA ARG A 113 -0.05 -22.82 -18.22
C ARG A 113 -0.99 -23.14 -17.06
N THR A 114 -1.82 -22.16 -16.70
CA THR A 114 -2.91 -22.37 -15.74
C THR A 114 -4.06 -23.08 -16.44
N CYS A 115 -4.39 -24.28 -15.96
CA CYS A 115 -5.44 -25.15 -16.49
C CYS A 115 -6.81 -24.87 -15.84
N ASP A 116 -6.82 -24.52 -14.56
CA ASP A 116 -7.99 -24.04 -13.84
C ASP A 116 -7.55 -23.10 -12.71
N TYR A 117 -8.45 -22.24 -12.24
CA TYR A 117 -8.15 -21.32 -11.14
C TYR A 117 -9.41 -20.92 -10.37
N THR A 118 -9.20 -20.42 -9.15
CA THR A 118 -10.22 -19.74 -8.36
C THR A 118 -9.91 -18.24 -8.30
N PRO A 119 -10.91 -17.36 -8.25
CA PRO A 119 -10.66 -15.96 -7.92
C PRO A 119 -10.11 -15.84 -6.50
N ALA A 120 -9.37 -14.76 -6.24
CA ALA A 120 -8.83 -14.48 -4.92
C ALA A 120 -9.95 -14.10 -3.94
N VAL A 121 -9.95 -14.72 -2.76
CA VAL A 121 -10.94 -14.50 -1.69
C VAL A 121 -10.21 -13.98 -0.45
N GLY A 122 -10.72 -12.90 0.14
CA GLY A 122 -10.17 -12.37 1.40
C GLY A 122 -10.35 -13.36 2.56
N ILE A 123 -9.32 -13.53 3.39
CA ILE A 123 -9.29 -14.56 4.44
C ILE A 123 -10.01 -14.09 5.71
N PHE A 124 -9.59 -12.95 6.24
CA PHE A 124 -10.03 -12.43 7.54
C PHE A 124 -10.91 -11.20 7.31
N ARG A 125 -12.23 -11.40 7.18
CA ARG A 125 -13.20 -10.29 7.06
C ARG A 125 -14.00 -10.18 8.34
N ASP A 126 -13.94 -9.02 8.99
CA ASP A 126 -14.55 -8.78 10.30
C ASP A 126 -16.09 -8.67 10.28
N ASN A 127 -16.72 -8.65 9.11
CA ASN A 127 -18.18 -8.51 8.96
C ASN A 127 -18.74 -9.46 7.91
N VAL A 128 -18.98 -10.73 8.26
CA VAL A 128 -19.84 -11.61 7.44
C VAL A 128 -21.29 -11.27 7.75
N GLN A 129 -21.83 -10.23 7.11
CA GLN A 129 -23.27 -10.10 6.95
C GLN A 129 -23.68 -11.12 5.87
N PRO A 130 -24.60 -12.07 6.14
CA PRO A 130 -24.80 -13.27 5.32
C PRO A 130 -25.43 -13.03 3.93
N ASN A 131 -25.63 -11.78 3.50
CA ASN A 131 -26.48 -11.44 2.36
C ASN A 131 -25.81 -10.52 1.33
N THR A 132 -24.61 -10.86 0.85
CA THR A 132 -24.14 -10.28 -0.42
C THR A 132 -23.37 -11.32 -1.23
N SER A 133 -24.06 -11.83 -2.25
CA SER A 133 -23.53 -12.74 -3.25
C SER A 133 -22.57 -12.00 -4.19
N TYR A 134 -21.31 -11.83 -3.77
CA TYR A 134 -20.22 -11.86 -4.74
C TYR A 134 -19.81 -13.32 -4.92
N ILE A 135 -19.93 -13.78 -6.15
CA ILE A 135 -19.71 -15.15 -6.58
C ILE A 135 -18.28 -15.57 -6.24
N SER A 136 -18.17 -16.74 -5.63
CA SER A 136 -16.96 -17.51 -5.31
C SER A 136 -16.36 -17.27 -3.91
N GLY A 137 -16.94 -17.96 -2.93
CA GLY A 137 -16.29 -18.31 -1.67
C GLY A 137 -17.20 -18.15 -0.46
N LYS A 138 -17.60 -19.26 0.17
CA LYS A 138 -18.29 -19.21 1.48
C LYS A 138 -17.22 -19.32 2.56
N ILE A 139 -17.10 -18.29 3.39
CA ILE A 139 -16.32 -18.34 4.63
C ILE A 139 -17.27 -18.80 5.71
N ARG A 140 -17.00 -19.95 6.33
CA ARG A 140 -17.78 -20.43 7.49
C ARG A 140 -16.91 -20.30 8.73
N MET A 141 -17.38 -19.53 9.71
CA MET A 141 -16.88 -19.63 11.07
C MET A 141 -17.40 -20.94 11.66
N SER A 142 -16.52 -21.79 12.19
CA SER A 142 -16.92 -23.03 12.86
C SER A 142 -17.70 -22.71 14.15
N PRO A 143 -18.96 -23.16 14.31
CA PRO A 143 -19.63 -23.13 15.59
C PRO A 143 -19.32 -24.42 16.36
N GLU A 144 -18.87 -24.24 17.61
CA GLU A 144 -19.04 -25.17 18.73
C GLU A 144 -18.08 -26.38 18.84
N SER A 145 -16.92 -26.13 19.47
CA SER A 145 -16.27 -27.09 20.37
C SER A 145 -15.66 -26.34 21.59
N PRO A 146 -15.79 -26.87 22.83
CA PRO A 146 -15.38 -26.14 24.02
C PRO A 146 -13.90 -26.39 24.30
N ASN A 147 -13.04 -25.65 23.60
CA ASN A 147 -11.60 -25.37 23.83
C ASN A 147 -10.78 -25.50 22.52
N ILE A 148 -10.01 -24.46 22.22
CA ILE A 148 -8.83 -24.37 21.32
C ILE A 148 -8.98 -23.60 19.98
N ASP A 149 -10.11 -23.59 19.26
CA ASP A 149 -10.14 -23.06 17.87
C ASP A 149 -10.73 -21.64 17.69
N ARG A 150 -10.50 -20.73 18.64
CA ARG A 150 -10.78 -19.28 18.43
C ARG A 150 -9.69 -18.67 17.55
N GLY A 151 -9.79 -18.81 16.22
CA GLY A 151 -8.88 -18.12 15.29
C GLY A 151 -8.60 -18.80 13.95
N LYS A 152 -9.13 -20.01 13.71
CA LYS A 152 -9.07 -20.68 12.41
C LYS A 152 -10.28 -20.30 11.55
N MET A 153 -10.01 -19.81 10.34
CA MET A 153 -11.01 -19.50 9.33
C MET A 153 -11.07 -20.62 8.30
N ILE A 154 -12.27 -21.05 7.91
CA ILE A 154 -12.45 -22.00 6.81
C ILE A 154 -12.83 -21.23 5.55
N VAL A 155 -12.07 -21.41 4.47
CA VAL A 155 -12.29 -20.78 3.18
C VAL A 155 -12.62 -21.85 2.15
N GLU A 156 -13.83 -21.79 1.59
CA GLU A 156 -14.23 -22.60 0.42
C GLU A 156 -13.83 -21.86 -0.87
N LEU A 157 -12.94 -22.42 -1.68
CA LEU A 157 -12.52 -21.88 -2.97
C LEU A 157 -13.13 -22.71 -4.11
N ARG A 158 -13.70 -22.05 -5.12
CA ARG A 158 -14.43 -22.74 -6.21
C ARG A 158 -13.82 -22.40 -7.56
N GLY A 159 -13.26 -23.42 -8.21
CA GLY A 159 -12.78 -23.39 -9.59
C GLY A 159 -13.82 -23.93 -10.56
N LYS A 160 -13.47 -23.97 -11.84
CA LYS A 160 -14.35 -24.59 -12.85
C LYS A 160 -14.39 -26.09 -12.66
N CYS A 161 -13.28 -26.69 -12.28
CA CYS A 161 -13.04 -28.12 -12.25
C CYS A 161 -12.77 -28.72 -10.88
N PHE A 162 -12.56 -27.88 -9.87
CA PHE A 162 -12.41 -28.33 -8.49
C PHE A 162 -13.11 -27.39 -7.50
N ASN A 163 -13.40 -27.92 -6.32
CA ASN A 163 -13.69 -27.13 -5.13
C ASN A 163 -12.61 -27.47 -4.09
N ALA A 164 -11.98 -26.47 -3.51
CA ALA A 164 -10.99 -26.66 -2.46
C ALA A 164 -11.50 -26.09 -1.14
N THR A 165 -11.23 -26.78 -0.05
CA THR A 165 -11.48 -26.28 1.30
C THR A 165 -10.15 -26.13 2.00
N ILE A 166 -9.86 -24.94 2.49
CA ILE A 166 -8.66 -24.65 3.26
C ILE A 166 -9.02 -24.07 4.61
N THR A 167 -8.20 -24.35 5.62
CA THR A 167 -8.24 -23.62 6.89
C THR A 167 -7.08 -22.64 6.93
N VAL A 168 -7.30 -21.46 7.48
CA VAL A 168 -6.27 -20.44 7.64
C VAL A 168 -6.30 -19.90 9.06
N GLN A 169 -5.14 -19.85 9.71
CA GLN A 169 -4.95 -19.33 11.05
C GLN A 169 -3.95 -18.19 11.04
N LYS A 170 -4.23 -17.12 11.79
CA LYS A 170 -3.28 -16.03 12.03
C LYS A 170 -2.59 -16.20 13.38
N HIS A 171 -1.31 -15.84 13.43
CA HIS A 171 -0.46 -15.88 14.62
C HIS A 171 0.22 -14.51 14.76
N ILE A 172 -0.41 -13.63 15.55
CA ILE A 172 0.05 -12.24 15.75
C ILE A 172 0.97 -12.15 16.97
N GLU A 173 0.59 -12.77 18.09
CA GLU A 173 1.30 -12.63 19.37
C GLU A 173 2.54 -13.52 19.49
N ARG A 174 2.48 -14.72 18.92
CA ARG A 174 3.55 -15.72 19.04
C ARG A 174 3.69 -16.55 17.76
N CYS A 175 4.91 -16.65 17.27
CA CYS A 175 5.28 -17.54 16.17
C CYS A 175 5.33 -19.01 16.66
N PRO A 176 4.47 -19.92 16.16
CA PRO A 176 4.42 -21.31 16.62
C PRO A 176 5.69 -22.12 16.36
N TRP A 177 6.49 -21.74 15.36
CA TRP A 177 7.70 -22.48 14.94
C TRP A 177 8.99 -21.83 15.39
N CYS A 178 8.91 -20.70 16.08
CA CYS A 178 10.07 -20.00 16.61
C CYS A 178 10.41 -20.62 17.97
N THR A 179 11.66 -21.02 18.15
CA THR A 179 12.16 -21.41 19.47
C THR A 179 12.22 -20.16 20.35
N ASP A 180 11.65 -20.24 21.55
CA ASP A 180 11.80 -19.16 22.53
C ASP A 180 13.29 -19.03 22.84
N ILE A 181 13.91 -17.97 22.35
CA ILE A 181 15.31 -17.62 22.67
C ILE A 181 15.34 -17.03 24.09
N THR A 182 14.66 -17.65 25.04
CA THR A 182 14.75 -17.28 26.43
C THR A 182 15.71 -18.27 27.06
N THR A 183 16.90 -17.77 27.38
CA THR A 183 18.00 -18.43 28.13
C THR A 183 18.89 -19.37 27.32
N THR A 184 19.98 -18.85 26.74
CA THR A 184 21.31 -19.50 26.77
C THR A 184 22.42 -18.49 26.47
N PRO A 185 23.64 -18.66 27.03
CA PRO A 185 24.70 -17.64 27.09
C PRO A 185 25.29 -17.28 25.72
N PRO A 186 26.03 -16.16 25.61
CA PRO A 186 26.39 -15.56 24.33
C PRO A 186 27.57 -16.28 23.69
N MET A 187 27.37 -17.44 23.05
CA MET A 187 28.32 -17.99 22.08
C MET A 187 27.61 -18.93 21.11
N LEU A 188 27.18 -18.42 19.95
CA LEU A 188 27.51 -18.92 18.60
C LEU A 188 26.65 -18.16 17.57
N THR A 189 27.04 -16.92 17.24
CA THR A 189 26.46 -16.18 16.12
C THR A 189 26.86 -16.88 14.82
N THR A 190 25.91 -17.56 14.18
CA THR A 190 26.09 -17.99 12.78
C THR A 190 25.87 -16.78 11.86
N PRO A 191 26.74 -16.54 10.87
CA PRO A 191 26.75 -15.31 10.05
C PRO A 191 25.55 -15.15 9.09
N LYS A 192 24.65 -16.14 9.03
CA LYS A 192 23.50 -16.16 8.11
C LYS A 192 22.31 -15.31 8.61
N LEU A 193 22.10 -15.25 9.93
CA LEU A 193 20.99 -14.51 10.54
C LEU A 193 21.23 -12.99 10.54
N GLU A 194 22.49 -12.58 10.68
CA GLU A 194 22.89 -11.17 10.66
C GLU A 194 22.72 -10.54 9.27
N LYS A 195 22.89 -11.34 8.20
CA LYS A 195 22.74 -10.88 6.82
C LYS A 195 21.26 -10.65 6.46
N ALA A 196 20.35 -11.49 6.96
CA ALA A 196 18.91 -11.27 6.82
C ALA A 196 18.47 -10.03 7.60
N ARG A 197 18.88 -9.90 8.88
CA ARG A 197 18.56 -8.73 9.71
C ARG A 197 19.10 -7.41 9.14
N LYS A 198 20.32 -7.42 8.58
CA LYS A 198 20.90 -6.25 7.89
C LYS A 198 20.22 -5.94 6.56
N ALA A 199 19.75 -6.95 5.82
CA ALA A 199 18.98 -6.75 4.60
C ALA A 199 17.58 -6.17 4.89
N THR A 200 16.88 -6.67 5.91
CA THR A 200 15.57 -6.15 6.33
C THR A 200 15.69 -4.72 6.88
N ALA A 201 16.72 -4.42 7.67
CA ALA A 201 16.99 -3.06 8.10
C ALA A 201 17.23 -2.13 6.91
N LYS A 202 18.04 -2.56 5.92
CA LYS A 202 18.34 -1.77 4.72
C LYS A 202 17.11 -1.52 3.84
N PHE A 203 16.15 -2.46 3.79
CA PHE A 203 14.90 -2.31 3.03
C PHE A 203 13.91 -1.34 3.69
N VAL A 204 13.79 -1.38 5.03
CA VAL A 204 12.90 -0.48 5.80
C VAL A 204 13.38 0.99 5.76
N PHE A 205 14.67 1.23 5.53
CA PHE A 205 15.19 2.59 5.34
C PHE A 205 14.86 3.18 3.96
N ASP A 206 14.55 2.36 2.95
CA ASP A 206 14.36 2.81 1.56
C ASP A 206 13.01 3.54 1.39
N GLU A 207 11.90 2.98 1.88
CA GLU A 207 10.58 3.61 1.78
C GLU A 207 10.44 4.86 2.66
N ARG A 208 11.10 4.87 3.83
CA ARG A 208 11.16 6.05 4.69
C ARG A 208 11.97 7.18 4.05
N PHE A 209 12.95 6.86 3.21
CA PHE A 209 13.74 7.84 2.48
C PHE A 209 12.94 8.47 1.34
N GLU A 210 12.14 7.68 0.62
CA GLU A 210 11.25 8.18 -0.44
C GLU A 210 10.20 9.16 0.13
N LEU A 211 9.52 8.78 1.22
CA LEU A 211 8.56 9.67 1.88
C LEU A 211 9.22 10.95 2.42
N ALA A 212 10.43 10.82 2.99
CA ALA A 212 11.20 11.98 3.44
C ALA A 212 11.61 12.90 2.28
N CYS A 213 12.00 12.34 1.13
CA CYS A 213 12.34 13.12 -0.07
C CYS A 213 11.12 13.88 -0.60
N VAL A 214 9.96 13.23 -0.69
CA VAL A 214 8.71 13.87 -1.12
C VAL A 214 8.30 14.99 -0.15
N ALA A 215 8.41 14.77 1.16
CA ALA A 215 8.14 15.79 2.16
C ALA A 215 9.08 17.00 2.02
N ILE A 216 10.39 16.77 1.85
CA ILE A 216 11.38 17.84 1.65
C ILE A 216 11.06 18.62 0.37
N LEU A 217 10.78 17.95 -0.74
CA LEU A 217 10.42 18.62 -2.00
C LEU A 217 9.14 19.46 -1.87
N ALA A 218 8.12 18.95 -1.18
CA ALA A 218 6.90 19.69 -0.91
C ALA A 218 7.18 20.97 -0.11
N THR A 219 8.03 20.90 0.93
CA THR A 219 8.40 22.10 1.70
C THR A 219 9.15 23.14 0.87
N ILE A 220 10.07 22.72 0.00
CA ILE A 220 10.81 23.62 -0.89
C ILE A 220 9.87 24.31 -1.89
N CYS A 221 8.91 23.59 -2.45
CA CYS A 221 7.89 24.16 -3.34
C CYS A 221 7.05 25.24 -2.64
N VAL A 222 6.62 25.00 -1.40
CA VAL A 222 5.84 25.98 -0.63
C VAL A 222 6.68 27.22 -0.30
N LEU A 223 7.93 27.03 0.14
CA LEU A 223 8.83 28.14 0.48
C LEU A 223 9.19 28.99 -0.75
N SER A 224 9.44 28.36 -1.89
CA SER A 224 9.73 29.07 -3.14
C SER A 224 8.52 29.86 -3.63
N ALA A 225 7.31 29.29 -3.62
CA ALA A 225 6.09 30.01 -3.98
C ALA A 225 5.84 31.23 -3.06
N ALA A 226 6.07 31.08 -1.75
CA ALA A 226 6.00 32.18 -0.79
C ALA A 226 7.05 33.28 -1.07
N ALA A 227 8.28 32.90 -1.39
CA ALA A 227 9.33 33.86 -1.75
C ALA A 227 9.01 34.62 -3.03
N PHE A 228 8.53 33.93 -4.08
CA PHE A 228 8.14 34.57 -5.35
C PHE A 228 6.96 35.53 -5.18
N THR A 229 5.94 35.14 -4.41
CA THR A 229 4.81 36.03 -4.12
C THR A 229 5.25 37.26 -3.34
N TRP A 230 6.17 37.12 -2.39
CA TRP A 230 6.71 38.25 -1.63
C TRP A 230 7.52 39.21 -2.50
N LEU A 231 8.39 38.68 -3.39
CA LEU A 231 9.13 39.47 -4.36
C LEU A 231 8.20 40.20 -5.34
N LEU A 232 7.15 39.54 -5.81
CA LEU A 232 6.18 40.14 -6.73
C LEU A 232 5.42 41.29 -6.06
N VAL A 233 5.02 41.14 -4.80
CA VAL A 233 4.39 42.22 -4.02
C VAL A 233 5.37 43.38 -3.79
N ALA A 234 6.63 43.10 -3.45
CA ALA A 234 7.65 44.13 -3.29
C ALA A 234 7.89 44.91 -4.58
N TYR A 235 7.97 44.20 -5.72
CA TYR A 235 8.11 44.80 -7.04
C TYR A 235 6.91 45.67 -7.42
N LEU A 236 5.68 45.18 -7.22
CA LEU A 236 4.47 45.96 -7.48
C LEU A 236 4.39 47.21 -6.60
N ARG A 237 4.76 47.11 -5.32
CA ARG A 237 4.86 48.27 -4.42
C ARG A 237 5.89 49.27 -4.90
N GLN A 238 7.08 48.82 -5.28
CA GLN A 238 8.13 49.69 -5.82
C GLN A 238 7.66 50.39 -7.10
N ARG A 239 7.05 49.66 -8.03
CA ARG A 239 6.49 50.22 -9.27
C ARG A 239 5.43 51.28 -8.98
N SER A 240 4.47 51.00 -8.09
CA SER A 240 3.43 51.97 -7.72
C SER A 240 3.99 53.25 -7.09
N ASN A 241 5.06 53.13 -6.29
CA ASN A 241 5.74 54.27 -5.67
C ASN A 241 6.56 55.10 -6.69
N VAL A 242 7.05 54.48 -7.76
CA VAL A 242 7.74 55.20 -8.84
C VAL A 242 6.72 55.98 -9.68
N GLU A 243 5.62 55.33 -10.05
CA GLU A 243 4.54 55.94 -10.85
C GLU A 243 3.87 57.10 -10.10
N SER A 244 3.64 56.96 -8.79
CA SER A 244 3.11 58.06 -7.96
C SER A 244 4.06 59.26 -7.92
N ARG A 245 5.38 59.05 -7.75
CA ARG A 245 6.38 60.12 -7.77
C ARG A 245 6.53 60.79 -9.14
N GLU A 246 6.33 60.07 -10.23
CA GLU A 246 6.35 60.62 -11.58
C GLU A 246 5.10 61.45 -11.90
N SER A 247 3.93 60.99 -11.44
CA SER A 247 2.69 61.77 -11.52
C SER A 247 2.79 63.07 -10.71
N GLU A 248 3.32 63.03 -9.47
CA GLU A 248 3.51 64.19 -8.61
C GLU A 248 4.44 65.24 -9.24
N LYS A 249 5.54 64.81 -9.85
CA LYS A 249 6.45 65.71 -10.61
C LYS A 249 5.74 66.36 -11.79
N THR A 250 4.88 65.63 -12.50
CA THR A 250 4.11 66.14 -13.64
C THR A 250 3.07 67.17 -13.20
N TYR A 251 2.37 66.94 -12.09
CA TYR A 251 1.45 67.91 -11.49
C TYR A 251 2.16 69.20 -11.04
N LEU A 252 3.32 69.09 -10.38
CA LEU A 252 4.11 70.26 -9.95
C LEU A 252 4.67 71.06 -11.13
N ALA A 253 5.15 70.39 -12.18
CA ALA A 253 5.62 71.05 -13.39
C ALA A 253 4.48 71.82 -14.11
N ASN A 254 3.26 71.29 -14.10
CA ASN A 254 2.10 71.97 -14.66
C ASN A 254 1.64 73.17 -13.80
N LEU A 255 1.72 73.09 -12.47
CA LEU A 255 1.46 74.21 -11.57
C LEU A 255 2.44 75.37 -11.80
N MET A 256 3.75 75.10 -11.91
CA MET A 256 4.75 76.14 -12.20
C MET A 256 4.57 76.80 -13.58
N LYS A 257 3.88 76.13 -14.52
CA LYS A 257 3.60 76.67 -15.85
C LYS A 257 2.43 77.67 -15.86
N VAL A 258 1.53 77.59 -14.89
CA VAL A 258 0.38 78.51 -14.75
C VAL A 258 0.80 79.82 -14.06
N ASP A 259 1.86 79.81 -13.27
CA ASP A 259 2.39 80.99 -12.56
C ASP A 259 3.46 81.79 -13.34
N SER A 260 3.43 81.79 -14.67
CA SER A 260 4.21 82.75 -15.47
C SER A 260 3.34 83.90 -15.99
N PRO A 261 3.10 84.96 -15.20
CA PRO A 261 2.32 86.11 -15.61
C PRO A 261 3.21 87.16 -16.28
N PHE A 262 4.07 86.84 -17.25
CA PHE A 262 4.67 87.88 -18.12
C PHE A 262 5.03 87.36 -19.51
N GLY A 263 3.98 87.01 -20.28
CA GLY A 263 4.01 86.97 -21.75
C GLY A 263 3.33 88.22 -22.30
N ARG A 264 4.10 89.05 -23.02
CA ARG A 264 3.74 90.31 -23.71
C ARG A 264 2.36 90.29 -24.40
N THR A 265 1.63 91.42 -24.29
CA THR A 265 0.63 91.87 -25.26
C THR A 265 0.94 93.28 -25.75
N ASN A 266 1.06 93.41 -27.07
CA ASN A 266 1.35 94.64 -27.84
C ASN A 266 0.18 95.64 -27.80
N ARG A 267 0.47 96.95 -27.96
CA ARG A 267 -0.50 97.93 -28.48
C ARG A 267 0.18 99.07 -29.26
N THR A 268 -0.22 99.16 -30.52
CA THR A 268 -0.29 100.29 -31.46
C THR A 268 -0.16 101.71 -30.89
N GLU A 269 0.76 102.52 -31.42
CA GLU A 269 0.57 103.57 -32.44
C GLU A 269 1.93 103.94 -33.05
#